data_AF-A0A2A5DSQ1-F1
#
_entry.id   AF-A0A2A5DSQ1-F1
#
_cell.length_a   1.000
_cell.length_b   1.000
_cell.length_c   1.000
_cell.angle_alpha   90.00
_cell.angle_beta   90.00
_cell.angle_gamma   90.00
#
_symmetry.space_group_name_H-M   'P 1'
#
loop_
_entity.id
_entity.type
_entity.pdbx_description
1 polymer ?
#
loop_
_entity_poly.entity_id
_entity_poly.type
_entity_poly.pdbx_seq_one_letter_code
_entity_poly.pdbx_strand_id
1 'polypeptide(L)' 'MESIAIDSLPVEQTEPLLVELEAFLGSIRNDTPPVVSGEDGYKALKLAHDIMEFMRTHR' A
#
# COMPACT_ATOMS: atom_id res chain seq x y z
N MET A 1 4.52 -31.36 -19.82
CA MET A 1 4.68 -31.08 -18.38
C MET A 1 4.99 -29.60 -18.28
N GLU A 2 3.99 -28.78 -17.93
CA GLU A 2 4.19 -27.34 -17.79
C GLU A 2 4.91 -27.06 -16.46
N SER A 3 6.02 -26.33 -16.52
CA SER A 3 6.80 -25.91 -15.36
C SER A 3 6.42 -24.49 -14.95
N ILE A 4 6.20 -24.26 -13.66
CA ILE A 4 6.02 -22.92 -13.11
C ILE A 4 7.41 -22.26 -12.99
N ALA A 5 7.59 -21.10 -13.62
CA ALA A 5 8.77 -20.26 -13.43
C ALA A 5 8.52 -19.29 -12.27
N ILE A 6 9.51 -19.17 -11.36
CA ILE A 6 9.47 -18.22 -10.25
C ILE A 6 10.53 -17.16 -10.53
N ASP A 7 10.09 -15.98 -10.95
CA ASP A 7 10.94 -14.80 -11.11
C ASP A 7 10.76 -13.89 -9.89
N SER A 8 11.88 -13.52 -9.26
CA SER A 8 11.86 -12.52 -8.19
C SER A 8 11.76 -11.12 -8.80
N LEU A 9 10.82 -10.30 -8.31
CA LEU A 9 10.79 -8.90 -8.67
C LEU A 9 12.03 -8.19 -8.09
N PRO A 10 12.77 -7.41 -8.89
CA PRO A 10 13.84 -6.59 -8.37
C PRO A 10 13.23 -5.54 -7.44
N VAL A 11 13.58 -5.59 -6.16
CA VAL A 11 13.21 -4.60 -5.15
C VAL A 11 14.48 -3.84 -4.77
N GLU A 12 14.42 -2.52 -4.82
CA GLU A 12 15.54 -1.70 -4.35
C GLU A 12 15.73 -1.86 -2.84
N GLN A 13 16.97 -2.11 -2.43
CA GLN A 13 17.35 -2.25 -1.03
C GLN A 13 17.59 -0.87 -0.42
N THR A 14 16.51 -0.16 -0.16
CA THR A 14 16.51 1.16 0.50
C THR A 14 15.79 1.08 1.85
N GLU A 15 15.96 2.09 2.71
CA GLU A 15 15.18 2.20 3.93
C GLU A 15 13.74 2.66 3.59
N PRO A 16 12.71 1.81 3.75
CA PRO A 16 11.39 2.09 3.19
C PRO A 16 10.69 3.29 3.81
N LEU A 17 10.84 3.51 5.12
CA LEU A 17 10.18 4.60 5.82
C LEU A 17 10.73 5.97 5.40
N LEU A 18 12.02 6.06 5.13
CA LEU A 18 12.70 7.24 4.64
C LEU A 18 12.19 7.58 3.25
N VAL A 19 12.08 6.59 2.36
CA VAL A 19 11.50 6.78 1.03
C VAL A 19 10.05 7.27 1.12
N GLU A 20 9.26 6.70 2.03
CA GLU A 20 7.89 7.15 2.27
C GLU A 20 7.83 8.62 2.75
N LEU A 21 8.67 8.99 3.71
CA LEU A 21 8.76 10.35 4.24
C LEU A 21 9.24 11.35 3.17
N GLU A 22 10.23 10.98 2.37
CA GLU A 22 10.72 11.79 1.25
C GLU A 22 9.63 12.02 0.20
N ALA A 23 8.88 10.97 -0.16
CA ALA A 23 7.75 11.07 -1.09
C ALA A 23 6.65 11.99 -0.54
N PHE A 24 6.31 11.87 0.76
CA PHE A 24 5.32 12.73 1.40
C PHE A 24 5.78 14.19 1.44
N LEU A 25 7.01 14.47 1.87
CA LEU A 25 7.57 15.83 1.85
C LEU A 25 7.64 16.41 0.43
N GLY A 26 7.95 15.58 -0.57
CA GLY A 26 7.92 15.95 -1.97
C GLY A 26 6.54 16.39 -2.44
N SER A 27 5.49 15.68 -2.02
CA SER A 27 4.10 16.03 -2.36
C SER A 27 3.71 17.43 -1.85
N ILE A 28 4.13 17.77 -0.62
CA ILE A 28 3.88 19.08 -0.01
C ILE A 28 4.65 20.17 -0.75
N ARG A 29 5.95 19.96 -0.99
CA ARG A 29 6.82 20.97 -1.62
C ARG A 29 6.39 21.34 -3.04
N ASN A 30 5.84 20.37 -3.76
CA ASN A 30 5.48 20.52 -5.16
C ASN A 30 3.98 20.76 -5.40
N ASP A 31 3.19 20.86 -4.33
CA ASP A 31 1.72 20.96 -4.41
C ASP A 31 1.10 19.87 -5.31
N THR A 32 1.56 18.63 -5.13
CA THR A 32 1.05 17.46 -5.86
C THR A 32 0.35 16.50 -4.90
N PRO A 33 -0.63 15.70 -5.37
CA PRO A 33 -1.23 14.68 -4.53
C PRO A 33 -0.18 13.71 -3.95
N PRO A 34 -0.29 13.32 -2.66
CA PRO A 34 0.58 12.29 -2.10
C PRO A 34 0.31 10.93 -2.75
N VAL A 35 1.31 10.03 -2.69
CA VAL A 35 1.21 8.67 -3.24
C VAL A 35 0.02 7.90 -2.64
N VAL A 36 -0.29 8.16 -1.37
CA VAL A 36 -1.50 7.68 -0.70
C VAL A 36 -2.22 8.88 -0.10
N SER A 37 -3.42 9.15 -0.59
CA SER A 37 -4.28 10.22 -0.07
C SER A 37 -5.01 9.80 1.21
N GLY A 38 -5.60 10.78 1.92
CA GLY A 38 -6.46 10.50 3.07
C GLY A 38 -7.70 9.69 2.66
N GLU A 39 -8.27 9.97 1.49
CA GLU A 39 -9.40 9.25 0.91
C GLU A 39 -9.05 7.79 0.60
N ASP A 40 -7.84 7.53 0.09
CA ASP A 40 -7.40 6.17 -0.20
C ASP A 40 -7.11 5.41 1.10
N GLY A 41 -6.52 6.07 2.10
CA GLY A 41 -6.37 5.53 3.45
C GLY A 41 -7.72 5.15 4.08
N TYR A 42 -8.74 6.01 3.93
CA TYR A 42 -10.09 5.72 4.40
C TYR A 42 -10.71 4.51 3.68
N LYS A 43 -10.61 4.43 2.35
CA LYS A 43 -11.16 3.30 1.58
C LYS A 43 -10.50 1.98 2.00
N ALA A 44 -9.17 1.98 2.17
CA ALA A 44 -8.43 0.80 2.61
C ALA A 44 -8.86 0.36 4.01
N LEU A 45 -8.96 1.32 4.95
CA LEU A 45 -9.41 1.04 6.31
C LEU A 45 -10.84 0.52 6.36
N LYS A 46 -11.75 1.11 5.57
CA LYS A 46 -13.13 0.66 5.45
C LYS A 46 -13.18 -0.78 4.96
N LEU A 47 -12.46 -1.11 3.90
CA LEU A 47 -12.42 -2.47 3.37
C LEU A 47 -11.88 -3.48 4.39
N ALA A 48 -10.80 -3.11 5.10
CA ALA A 48 -10.26 -3.95 6.17
C ALA A 48 -11.32 -4.21 7.26
N HIS A 49 -12.08 -3.19 7.63
CA HIS A 49 -13.18 -3.32 8.58
C HIS A 49 -14.29 -4.25 8.06
N ASP A 50 -14.73 -4.07 6.82
CA ASP A 50 -15.75 -4.91 6.19
C ASP A 50 -15.33 -6.40 6.15
N ILE A 51 -14.05 -6.68 5.85
CA ILE A 51 -13.48 -8.05 5.88
C ILE A 51 -13.54 -8.63 7.30
N MET A 52 -13.12 -7.86 8.31
CA MET A 52 -13.14 -8.31 9.70
C MET A 52 -14.56 -8.63 10.17
N GLU A 53 -15.54 -7.78 9.82
CA GLU A 53 -16.94 -8.02 10.16
C GLU A 53 -17.47 -9.28 9.47
N PHE A 54 -17.17 -9.47 8.18
CA PHE A 54 -17.55 -10.67 7.45
C PHE A 54 -17.01 -11.94 8.12
N MET A 55 -15.74 -11.95 8.51
CA MET A 55 -15.10 -13.08 9.21
C MET A 55 -15.73 -13.37 10.59
N ARG A 56 -16.23 -12.35 11.29
CA ARG A 56 -16.89 -12.52 12.59
C ARG A 56 -18.29 -13.13 12.46
N THR A 57 -19.04 -12.73 11.44
CA THR A 57 -20.44 -13.15 11.27
C THR A 57 -20.60 -14.51 10.58
N HIS A 58 -19.64 -14.95 9.75
CA HIS A 58 -19.76 -16.16 8.92
C HIS A 58 -18.79 -17.28 9.32
N ARG A 59 -18.75 -17.62 10.62
CA ARG A 59 -17.96 -18.76 11.12
C ARG A 59 -18.47 -20.12 10.64
#